data_AF-A0A3S6CKE2-F1
#
_entry.id   AF-A0A3S6CKE2-F1
#
_cell.length_a   1.000
_cell.length_b   1.000
_cell.length_c   1.000
_cell.angle_alpha   90.00
_cell.angle_beta   90.00
_cell.angle_gamma   90.00
#
_symmetry.space_group_name_H-M   'P 1'
#
loop_
_entity.id
_entity.type
_entity.pdbx_description
1 polymer ?
#
loop_
_entity_poly.entity_id
_entity_poly.type
_entity_poly.pdbx_seq_one_letter_code
_entity_poly.pdbx_strand_id
1 'polypeptide(L)'
;DAVTCEGSCALLFSLLSSTLASVLTFYLPGTIVISIYLKILLIALEQEQTSRDRGLNVSMKPPTNKIEAKATKTLAIVVGVFLSFWIPYFLIISFDPHFGYMIPPLLYDIFAWVGYLNSTFNPIIYAYFYSWFRKAFQIIVSGKIFQRGSSRILLF
;
A
#
# COMPACT_ATOMS: atom_id res chain seq x y z
N ASP A 1 29.45 -28.02 2.38
CA ASP A 1 29.77 -26.63 2.74
C ASP A 1 28.91 -26.20 3.91
N ALA A 2 29.51 -26.10 5.10
CA ALA A 2 28.82 -25.70 6.31
C ALA A 2 28.79 -24.17 6.38
N VAL A 3 27.59 -23.58 6.39
CA VAL A 3 27.42 -22.14 6.59
C VAL A 3 27.69 -21.84 8.06
N THR A 4 28.82 -21.21 8.36
CA THR A 4 29.15 -20.70 9.68
C THR A 4 28.28 -19.47 9.99
N CYS A 5 27.33 -19.60 10.91
CA CYS A 5 26.52 -18.50 11.41
C CYS A 5 27.34 -17.64 12.39
N GLU A 6 27.95 -16.56 11.89
CA GLU A 6 28.56 -15.53 12.72
C GLU A 6 27.54 -14.41 12.98
N GLY A 7 26.85 -14.48 14.12
CA GLY A 7 26.09 -13.37 14.73
C GLY A 7 24.91 -12.77 13.94
N SER A 8 24.63 -13.23 12.72
CA SER A 8 23.59 -12.68 11.84
C SER A 8 22.74 -13.81 11.21
N CYS A 9 21.41 -13.67 11.25
CA CYS A 9 20.50 -14.60 10.55
C CYS A 9 20.36 -14.15 9.09
N ALA A 10 21.32 -14.55 8.25
CA ALA A 10 21.28 -14.25 6.84
C ALA A 10 20.39 -15.26 6.11
N LEU A 11 19.34 -14.78 5.45
CA LEU A 11 18.55 -15.57 4.50
C LEU A 11 19.38 -15.81 3.22
N LEU A 12 20.24 -16.83 3.26
CA LEU A 12 20.99 -17.26 2.09
C LEU A 12 20.09 -18.12 1.20
N PHE A 13 19.54 -17.50 0.17
CA PHE A 13 18.77 -18.18 -0.86
C PHE A 13 19.65 -18.37 -2.10
N SER A 14 19.47 -19.50 -2.80
CA SER A 14 20.05 -19.66 -4.14
C SER A 14 19.44 -18.62 -5.09
N LEU A 15 20.17 -18.21 -6.13
CA LEU A 15 19.68 -17.27 -7.14
C LEU A 15 18.28 -17.66 -7.65
N LEU A 16 18.07 -18.95 -7.95
CA LEU A 16 16.78 -19.45 -8.43
C LEU A 16 15.69 -19.30 -7.37
N SER A 17 15.99 -19.60 -6.10
CA SER A 17 15.04 -19.47 -5.00
C SER A 17 14.65 -18.02 -4.72
N SER A 18 15.62 -17.09 -4.69
CA SER A 18 15.37 -15.66 -4.46
C SER A 18 14.51 -15.06 -5.56
N THR A 19 14.82 -15.37 -6.81
CA THR A 19 14.10 -14.84 -7.97
C THR A 19 12.69 -15.41 -8.03
N LEU A 20 12.51 -16.73 -7.86
CA LEU A 20 11.18 -17.33 -7.85
C LEU A 20 10.31 -16.81 -6.69
N ALA A 21 10.87 -16.70 -5.49
CA ALA A 21 10.17 -16.14 -4.34
C ALA A 21 9.73 -14.69 -4.61
N SER A 22 10.64 -13.86 -5.12
CA SER A 22 10.34 -12.46 -5.43
C SER A 22 9.26 -12.31 -6.51
N VAL A 23 9.31 -13.16 -7.54
CA VAL A 23 8.30 -13.18 -8.60
C VAL A 23 6.93 -13.58 -8.06
N LEU A 24 6.84 -14.66 -7.28
CA LEU A 24 5.57 -15.17 -6.79
C LEU A 24 4.97 -14.29 -5.68
N THR A 25 5.80 -13.71 -4.81
CA THR A 25 5.34 -12.94 -3.65
C THR A 25 5.11 -11.47 -3.98
N PHE A 26 5.87 -10.89 -4.92
CA PHE A 26 5.82 -9.44 -5.17
C PHE A 26 5.49 -9.07 -6.61
N TYR A 27 6.28 -9.52 -7.59
CA TYR A 27 6.11 -9.02 -8.96
C TYR A 27 4.80 -9.48 -9.60
N LEU A 28 4.41 -10.75 -9.46
CA LEU A 28 3.17 -11.26 -10.03
C LEU A 28 1.93 -10.67 -9.33
N PRO A 29 1.81 -10.69 -7.98
CA PRO A 29 0.70 -10.03 -7.31
C PRO A 29 0.68 -8.51 -7.57
N GLY A 30 1.85 -7.85 -7.52
CA GLY A 30 1.98 -6.41 -7.72
C GLY A 30 1.53 -5.98 -9.11
N THR A 31 1.95 -6.68 -10.16
CA THR A 31 1.55 -6.37 -11.55
C THR A 31 0.04 -6.57 -11.77
N ILE A 32 -0.54 -7.66 -11.25
CA ILE A 32 -1.99 -7.91 -11.32
C ILE A 32 -2.74 -6.77 -10.63
N VAL A 33 -2.34 -6.44 -9.41
CA VAL A 33 -3.00 -5.43 -8.60
C VAL A 33 -2.88 -4.04 -9.23
N ILE A 34 -1.68 -3.65 -9.70
CA ILE A 34 -1.47 -2.40 -10.45
C ILE A 34 -2.37 -2.36 -11.69
N SER A 35 -2.43 -3.46 -12.46
CA SER A 35 -3.23 -3.53 -13.68
C SER A 35 -4.72 -3.33 -13.39
N ILE A 36 -5.24 -3.97 -12.34
CA ILE A 36 -6.64 -3.82 -11.91
C ILE A 36 -6.91 -2.37 -11.50
N TYR A 37 -6.07 -1.77 -10.64
CA TYR A 37 -6.29 -0.40 -10.18
C TYR A 37 -6.13 0.65 -11.29
N LEU A 38 -5.16 0.48 -12.20
CA LEU A 38 -5.03 1.34 -13.36
C LEU A 38 -6.29 1.28 -14.23
N LYS A 39 -6.82 0.08 -14.50
CA LYS A 39 -8.09 -0.06 -15.23
C LYS A 39 -9.24 0.63 -14.52
N ILE A 40 -9.36 0.48 -13.21
CA ILE A 40 -10.43 1.13 -12.45
C ILE A 40 -10.28 2.66 -12.49
N LEU A 41 -9.05 3.18 -12.35
CA LEU A 41 -8.78 4.62 -12.45
C LEU A 41 -9.09 5.16 -13.84
N LEU A 42 -8.71 4.45 -14.90
CA LEU A 42 -9.01 4.83 -16.28
C LEU A 42 -10.53 4.88 -16.52
N ILE A 43 -11.27 3.87 -16.07
CA ILE A 43 -12.73 3.84 -16.18
C ILE A 43 -13.36 4.97 -15.36
N ALA A 44 -12.85 5.25 -14.16
CA ALA A 44 -13.34 6.35 -13.33
C ALA A 44 -13.09 7.72 -13.98
N LEU A 45 -11.92 7.91 -14.59
CA LEU A 45 -11.57 9.15 -15.32
C LEU A 45 -12.46 9.33 -16.56
N GLU A 46 -12.68 8.26 -17.33
CA GLU A 46 -13.55 8.28 -18.50
C GLU A 46 -15.01 8.57 -18.12
N GLN A 47 -15.45 8.06 -16.96
CA GLN A 47 -16.79 8.31 -16.42
C GLN A 47 -16.97 9.76 -15.95
N GLU A 48 -15.94 10.41 -15.39
CA GLU A 48 -15.97 11.86 -15.06
C GLU A 48 -16.04 12.72 -16.34
N GLN A 49 -15.26 12.37 -17.36
CA GLN A 49 -15.20 13.12 -18.62
C GLN A 49 -16.52 13.00 -19.41
N THR A 50 -17.09 11.80 -19.51
CA THR A 50 -18.41 11.56 -20.10
C THR A 50 -19.54 12.23 -19.30
N SER A 51 -19.42 12.31 -17.97
CA SER A 51 -20.40 13.02 -17.13
C SER A 51 -20.33 14.54 -17.31
N ARG A 52 -19.17 15.10 -17.66
CA ARG A 52 -18.99 16.53 -17.95
C ARG A 52 -19.72 16.93 -19.23
N ASP A 53 -19.67 16.09 -20.27
CA ASP A 53 -20.41 16.31 -21.53
C ASP A 53 -21.93 16.09 -21.38
N ARG A 54 -22.36 15.14 -20.52
CA ARG A 54 -23.78 14.93 -20.22
C ARG A 54 -24.35 15.92 -19.21
N GLY A 55 -23.53 16.74 -18.55
CA GLY A 55 -23.97 17.75 -17.57
C GLY A 55 -24.83 18.87 -18.16
N LEU A 56 -24.88 19.01 -19.49
CA LEU A 56 -25.82 19.90 -20.18
C LEU A 56 -27.21 19.29 -20.34
N ASN A 57 -27.35 17.96 -20.28
CA ASN A 57 -28.62 17.25 -20.49
C ASN A 57 -28.74 16.05 -19.53
N VAL A 58 -29.59 16.20 -18.51
CA VAL A 58 -30.05 15.17 -17.55
C VAL A 58 -29.25 15.05 -16.24
N SER A 59 -29.80 15.71 -15.22
CA SER A 59 -29.67 15.32 -13.81
C SER A 59 -30.39 13.99 -13.58
N MET A 60 -29.66 12.90 -13.30
CA MET A 60 -30.04 11.84 -12.35
C MET A 60 -28.99 10.70 -12.36
N LYS A 61 -27.89 10.84 -11.60
CA LYS A 61 -27.15 9.67 -11.11
C LYS A 61 -26.89 9.85 -9.60
N PRO A 62 -27.14 8.82 -8.78
CA PRO A 62 -27.13 8.94 -7.33
C PRO A 62 -25.74 9.31 -6.79
N PRO A 63 -25.65 9.96 -5.61
CA PRO A 63 -24.39 10.33 -4.97
C PRO A 63 -23.49 9.13 -4.62
N THR A 64 -24.02 7.90 -4.61
CA THR A 64 -23.31 6.66 -4.30
C THR A 64 -22.14 6.39 -5.25
N ASN A 65 -22.33 6.53 -6.57
CA ASN A 65 -21.26 6.28 -7.55
C ASN A 65 -20.06 7.22 -7.37
N LYS A 66 -20.27 8.45 -6.88
CA LYS A 66 -19.18 9.41 -6.64
C LYS A 66 -18.38 9.06 -5.38
N ILE A 67 -19.06 8.56 -4.35
CA ILE A 67 -18.43 8.12 -3.10
C ILE A 67 -17.63 6.84 -3.33
N GLU A 68 -18.19 5.88 -4.07
CA GLU A 68 -17.52 4.63 -4.45
C GLU A 68 -16.27 4.91 -5.29
N ALA A 69 -16.37 5.74 -6.33
CA ALA A 69 -15.21 6.12 -7.15
C ALA A 69 -14.09 6.79 -6.32
N LYS A 70 -14.45 7.64 -5.34
CA LYS A 70 -13.49 8.29 -4.43
C LYS A 70 -12.80 7.28 -3.51
N ALA A 71 -13.53 6.28 -3.01
CA ALA A 71 -12.99 5.21 -2.18
C ALA A 71 -12.07 4.27 -2.98
N THR A 72 -12.37 4.02 -4.25
CA THR A 72 -11.48 3.19 -5.09
C THR A 72 -10.21 3.92 -5.51
N LYS A 73 -10.29 5.22 -5.83
CA LYS A 73 -9.11 6.05 -6.13
C LYS A 73 -8.14 6.10 -4.94
N THR A 74 -8.72 6.26 -3.76
CA THR A 74 -8.04 6.15 -2.49
C THR A 74 -7.29 4.83 -2.35
N LEU A 75 -7.98 3.71 -2.54
CA LEU A 75 -7.41 2.37 -2.39
C LEU A 75 -6.28 2.14 -3.40
N ALA A 76 -6.40 2.65 -4.63
CA ALA A 76 -5.33 2.62 -5.63
C ALA A 76 -4.06 3.35 -5.17
N ILE A 77 -4.20 4.54 -4.56
CA ILE A 77 -3.06 5.30 -4.03
C ILE A 77 -2.39 4.53 -2.89
N VAL A 78 -3.17 3.98 -1.96
CA VAL A 78 -2.68 3.18 -0.83
C VAL A 78 -1.83 2.01 -1.30
N VAL A 79 -2.34 1.29 -2.27
CA VAL A 79 -1.68 0.10 -2.81
C VAL A 79 -0.44 0.48 -3.62
N GLY A 80 -0.48 1.59 -4.36
CA GLY A 80 0.71 2.12 -5.05
C GLY A 80 1.83 2.50 -4.07
N VAL A 81 1.48 3.15 -2.96
CA VAL A 81 2.42 3.51 -1.88
C VAL A 81 2.95 2.25 -1.18
N PHE A 82 2.09 1.26 -0.91
CA PHE A 82 2.50 -0.02 -0.35
C PHE A 82 3.57 -0.69 -1.23
N LEU A 83 3.35 -0.74 -2.54
CA LEU A 83 4.27 -1.37 -3.47
C LEU A 83 5.57 -0.56 -3.58
N SER A 84 5.51 0.77 -3.64
CA SER A 84 6.71 1.61 -3.80
C SER A 84 7.70 1.47 -2.65
N PHE A 85 7.24 1.24 -1.41
CA PHE A 85 8.11 0.99 -0.27
C PHE A 85 8.82 -0.37 -0.33
N TRP A 86 8.21 -1.37 -0.96
CA TRP A 86 8.78 -2.71 -1.07
C TRP A 86 9.65 -2.91 -2.32
N ILE A 87 9.44 -2.11 -3.38
CA ILE A 87 10.22 -2.19 -4.64
C ILE A 87 11.74 -2.22 -4.39
N PRO A 88 12.34 -1.29 -3.62
CA PRO A 88 13.80 -1.26 -3.45
C PRO A 88 14.36 -2.57 -2.87
N TYR A 89 13.67 -3.16 -1.89
CA TYR A 89 14.06 -4.41 -1.27
C TYR A 89 13.91 -5.61 -2.22
N PHE A 90 12.82 -5.68 -2.99
CA PHE A 90 12.64 -6.75 -3.97
C PHE A 90 13.60 -6.65 -5.16
N LEU A 91 14.04 -5.44 -5.52
CA LEU A 91 15.06 -5.25 -6.55
C LEU A 91 16.41 -5.80 -6.09
N ILE A 92 16.90 -5.41 -4.91
CA ILE A 92 18.21 -5.89 -4.45
C ILE A 92 18.24 -7.42 -4.29
N ILE A 93 17.19 -8.04 -3.73
CA ILE A 93 17.19 -9.48 -3.46
C ILE A 93 17.09 -10.31 -4.75
N SER A 94 16.51 -9.72 -5.81
CA SER A 94 16.41 -10.36 -7.14
C SER A 94 17.68 -10.16 -7.96
N PHE A 95 18.31 -8.98 -7.88
CA PHE A 95 19.41 -8.60 -8.77
C PHE A 95 20.79 -8.85 -8.18
N ASP A 96 21.00 -8.70 -6.87
CA ASP A 96 22.31 -8.85 -6.25
C ASP A 96 22.95 -10.24 -6.45
N PRO A 97 22.19 -11.37 -6.42
CA PRO A 97 22.79 -12.67 -6.72
C PRO A 97 23.28 -12.80 -8.18
N HIS A 98 22.75 -11.99 -9.11
CA HIS A 98 23.24 -11.95 -10.50
C HIS A 98 24.59 -11.24 -10.64
N PHE A 99 24.92 -10.34 -9.71
CA PHE A 99 26.19 -9.60 -9.69
C PHE A 99 27.22 -10.20 -8.70
N GLY A 100 26.90 -11.34 -8.08
CA GLY A 100 27.80 -12.01 -7.14
C GLY A 100 27.77 -11.42 -5.73
N TYR A 101 26.62 -10.93 -5.27
CA TYR A 101 26.41 -10.40 -3.91
C TYR A 101 27.31 -9.20 -3.58
N MET A 102 27.28 -8.17 -4.42
CA MET A 102 28.09 -6.97 -4.23
C MET A 102 27.44 -5.93 -3.30
N ILE A 103 26.15 -6.07 -3.00
CA ILE A 103 25.42 -5.12 -2.16
C ILE A 103 25.76 -5.36 -0.67
N PRO A 104 26.21 -4.33 0.07
CA PRO A 104 26.47 -4.44 1.49
C PRO A 104 25.23 -4.88 2.30
N PRO A 105 25.38 -5.73 3.34
CA PRO A 105 24.27 -6.16 4.20
C PRO A 105 23.47 -4.99 4.82
N LEU A 106 24.13 -3.87 5.13
CA LEU A 106 23.46 -2.68 5.65
C LEU A 106 22.39 -2.13 4.70
N LEU A 107 22.59 -2.23 3.37
CA LEU A 107 21.58 -1.78 2.41
C LEU A 107 20.37 -2.71 2.40
N TYR A 108 20.57 -4.02 2.59
CA TYR A 108 19.47 -4.96 2.77
C TYR A 108 18.61 -4.59 3.97
N ASP A 109 19.26 -4.30 5.11
CA ASP A 109 18.56 -3.89 6.32
C ASP A 109 17.81 -2.57 6.10
N ILE A 110 18.46 -1.55 5.53
CA ILE A 110 17.81 -0.25 5.27
C ILE A 110 16.57 -0.43 4.40
N PHE A 111 16.67 -1.17 3.29
CA PHE A 111 15.54 -1.36 2.39
C PHE A 111 14.44 -2.26 3.01
N ALA A 112 14.81 -3.25 3.83
CA ALA A 112 13.85 -4.02 4.62
C ALA A 112 13.10 -3.13 5.61
N TRP A 113 13.80 -2.25 6.33
CA TRP A 113 13.21 -1.27 7.23
C TRP A 113 12.26 -0.32 6.51
N VAL A 114 12.61 0.16 5.32
CA VAL A 114 11.71 0.95 4.46
C VAL A 114 10.45 0.16 4.10
N GLY A 115 10.59 -1.13 3.75
CA GLY A 115 9.46 -2.02 3.55
C GLY A 115 8.59 -2.20 4.80
N TYR A 116 9.20 -2.28 5.99
CA TYR A 116 8.46 -2.42 7.25
C TYR A 116 7.73 -1.15 7.69
N LEU A 117 8.23 0.04 7.32
CA LEU A 117 7.51 1.30 7.55
C LEU A 117 6.12 1.32 6.91
N ASN A 118 5.87 0.47 5.92
CA ASN A 118 4.56 0.24 5.33
C ASN A 118 3.46 -0.05 6.38
N SER A 119 3.80 -0.84 7.41
CA SER A 119 2.88 -1.11 8.54
C SER A 119 2.52 0.17 9.30
N THR A 120 3.44 1.12 9.41
CA THR A 120 3.23 2.45 10.02
C THR A 120 2.40 3.37 9.14
N PHE A 121 2.48 3.23 7.82
CA PHE A 121 1.68 4.03 6.88
C PHE A 121 0.21 3.60 6.84
N ASN A 122 -0.12 2.36 7.19
CA ASN A 122 -1.50 1.87 7.22
C ASN A 122 -2.44 2.78 8.05
N PRO A 123 -2.19 3.08 9.35
CA PRO A 123 -3.01 4.03 10.11
C PRO A 123 -3.11 5.45 9.50
N ILE A 124 -2.02 5.95 8.91
CA ILE A 124 -1.96 7.29 8.29
C ILE A 124 -2.90 7.33 7.07
N ILE A 125 -2.81 6.29 6.25
CA ILE A 125 -3.66 6.04 5.11
C ILE A 125 -5.13 6.01 5.55
N TYR A 126 -5.49 5.19 6.54
CA TYR A 126 -6.87 5.12 7.02
C TYR A 126 -7.37 6.46 7.57
N ALA A 127 -6.53 7.20 8.31
CA ALA A 127 -6.87 8.52 8.84
C ALA A 127 -7.06 9.60 7.75
N TYR A 128 -6.35 9.49 6.63
CA TYR A 128 -6.50 10.42 5.51
C TYR A 128 -7.79 10.15 4.73
N PHE A 129 -8.13 8.88 4.53
CA PHE A 129 -9.20 8.49 3.63
C PHE A 129 -10.57 8.32 4.29
N TYR A 130 -10.60 7.88 5.54
CA TYR A 130 -11.84 7.62 6.26
C TYR A 130 -12.07 8.71 7.31
N SER A 131 -13.05 9.58 7.05
CA SER A 131 -13.41 10.69 7.95
C SER A 131 -13.83 10.20 9.34
N TRP A 132 -14.53 9.07 9.42
CA TRP A 132 -14.93 8.43 10.68
C TRP A 132 -13.72 7.87 11.44
N PHE A 133 -12.76 7.25 10.74
CA PHE A 133 -11.51 6.76 11.33
C PHE A 133 -10.68 7.92 11.87
N ARG A 134 -10.62 9.04 11.13
CA ARG A 134 -9.95 10.27 11.57
C ARG A 134 -10.56 10.80 12.88
N LYS A 135 -11.89 10.86 12.98
CA LYS A 135 -12.59 11.25 14.20
C LYS A 135 -12.25 10.32 15.36
N ALA A 136 -12.30 9.00 15.13
CA ALA A 136 -11.95 8.00 16.15
C ALA A 136 -10.51 8.15 16.63
N PHE A 137 -9.57 8.29 15.69
CA PHE A 137 -8.15 8.50 15.98
C PHE A 137 -7.91 9.78 16.80
N GLN A 138 -8.57 10.88 16.46
CA GLN A 138 -8.50 12.13 17.24
C GLN A 138 -9.03 11.96 18.66
N ILE A 139 -10.12 11.22 18.87
CA ILE A 139 -10.69 10.95 20.20
C ILE A 139 -9.71 10.12 21.05
N ILE A 140 -9.05 9.12 20.44
CA ILE A 140 -8.05 8.28 21.09
C ILE A 140 -6.84 9.12 21.51
N VAL A 141 -6.24 9.87 20.56
CA VAL A 141 -5.02 10.65 20.80
C VAL A 141 -5.26 11.82 21.76
N SER A 142 -6.44 12.45 21.72
CA SER A 142 -6.80 13.53 22.66
C SER A 142 -7.21 13.04 24.06
N GLY A 143 -7.19 11.72 24.31
CA GLY A 143 -7.57 11.14 25.59
C GLY A 143 -9.07 11.26 25.92
N LYS A 144 -9.88 11.78 24.99
CA LYS A 144 -11.34 11.90 25.16
C LYS A 144 -12.04 10.55 25.30
N ILE A 145 -11.39 9.47 24.89
CA ILE A 145 -11.87 8.10 25.10
C ILE A 145 -12.06 7.75 26.59
N PHE A 146 -11.27 8.36 27.49
CA PHE A 146 -11.34 8.11 28.93
C PHE A 146 -12.41 8.97 29.65
N GLN A 147 -13.11 9.85 28.95
CA GLN A 147 -14.18 10.67 29.52
C GLN A 147 -15.49 9.87 29.67
N ARG A 148 -16.25 10.12 30.75
CA ARG A 148 -17.56 9.50 30.95
C ARG A 148 -18.50 9.88 29.79
N GLY A 149 -19.06 8.87 29.11
CA GLY A 149 -19.97 9.07 27.96
C GLY A 149 -19.30 8.92 26.60
N SER A 150 -18.02 8.51 26.53
CA SER A 150 -17.31 8.27 25.27
C SER A 150 -18.01 7.26 24.34
N SER A 151 -18.79 6.32 24.90
CA SER A 151 -19.61 5.37 24.14
C SER A 151 -20.77 5.99 23.35
N ARG A 152 -21.14 7.25 23.62
CA ARG A 152 -22.21 7.97 22.90
C ARG A 152 -21.69 8.84 21.74
N ILE A 153 -20.38 8.85 21.48
CA ILE A 153 -19.80 9.68 20.44
C ILE A 153 -20.11 9.10 19.04
N LEU A 154 -20.80 9.87 18.21
CA LEU A 154 -21.13 9.48 16.84
C LEU A 154 -19.92 9.63 15.91
N LEU A 155 -19.42 8.51 15.39
CA LEU A 155 -18.26 8.49 14.48
C LEU A 155 -18.65 8.62 13.00
N PHE A 156 -19.88 8.22 12.64
CA PHE A 156 -20.42 8.19 11.29
C PHE A 156 -21.28 9.42 10.99
#